data_AF-A0A2V9Z9D5-F1
#
_entry.id   AF-A0A2V9Z9D5-F1
#
_cell.length_a   1.000
_cell.length_b   1.000
_cell.length_c   1.000
_cell.angle_alpha   90.00
_cell.angle_beta   90.00
_cell.angle_gamma   90.00
#
_symmetry.space_group_name_H-M   'P 1'
#
loop_
_entity.id
_entity.type
_entity.pdbx_description
1 polymer ?
#
loop_
_entity_poly.entity_id
_entity_poly.type
_entity_poly.pdbx_seq_one_letter_code
_entity_poly.pdbx_strand_id
1 'polypeptide(L)'
;MAGDAVPGIILRPKVENYVTIVPALPTRRVFDGKPNQRRADPFSIPFFGAYWFFRAAEKRLPAGAVEIRGDPAATEFKTTDFSPISMEARQNFGSLIDLSCYKAIELLISNGDRRPGTVRVELILTNTTLPGEPHQSLGIAPVNSTLHWFPGDSRPPVKEVLSFRMPAQAAIQRFDEATIRFELGSPRERWSAEIAIEKFGLIPRGL
;
A
#
# COMPACT_ATOMS: atom_id res chain seq x y z
N MET A 1 -3.98 -9.20 -33.64
CA MET A 1 -4.90 -9.88 -32.72
C MET A 1 -5.46 -8.84 -31.78
N ALA A 2 -6.77 -8.59 -31.81
CA ALA A 2 -7.40 -7.68 -30.88
C ALA A 2 -7.35 -8.34 -29.48
N GLY A 3 -6.56 -7.79 -28.57
CA GLY A 3 -6.61 -8.22 -27.18
C GLY A 3 -7.95 -7.81 -26.62
N ASP A 4 -8.75 -8.77 -26.17
CA ASP A 4 -10.06 -8.50 -25.58
C ASP A 4 -9.90 -7.45 -24.48
N ALA A 5 -10.63 -6.35 -24.62
CA ALA A 5 -10.64 -5.28 -23.64
C ALA A 5 -11.32 -5.78 -22.37
N VAL A 6 -10.53 -6.08 -21.34
CA VAL A 6 -11.07 -6.45 -20.03
C VAL A 6 -11.56 -5.20 -19.29
N PRO A 7 -12.73 -5.25 -18.63
CA PRO A 7 -13.31 -4.08 -17.97
C PRO A 7 -12.54 -3.64 -16.72
N GLY A 8 -11.78 -4.56 -16.12
CA GLY A 8 -10.90 -4.32 -15.00
C GLY A 8 -10.00 -5.53 -14.74
N ILE A 9 -8.97 -5.33 -13.91
CA ILE A 9 -7.98 -6.35 -13.57
C ILE A 9 -7.80 -6.37 -12.06
N ILE A 10 -7.76 -7.58 -11.50
CA ILE A 10 -7.31 -7.85 -10.14
C ILE A 10 -5.95 -8.54 -10.23
N LEU A 11 -4.88 -7.87 -9.83
CA LEU A 11 -3.56 -8.48 -9.72
C LEU A 11 -3.33 -8.92 -8.28
N ARG A 12 -3.17 -10.23 -8.08
CA ARG A 12 -2.69 -10.79 -6.81
C ARG A 12 -1.16 -10.91 -6.84
N PRO A 13 -0.44 -10.32 -5.87
CA PRO A 13 0.99 -10.54 -5.74
C PRO A 13 1.31 -12.02 -5.59
N LYS A 14 2.45 -12.44 -6.12
CA LYS A 14 3.03 -13.72 -5.72
C LYS A 14 3.45 -13.58 -4.26
N VAL A 15 2.84 -14.38 -3.37
CA VAL A 15 3.21 -14.40 -1.96
C VAL A 15 4.65 -14.91 -1.86
N GLU A 16 5.60 -14.02 -1.59
CA GLU A 16 6.91 -14.44 -1.10
C GLU A 16 6.73 -14.87 0.36
N ASN A 17 7.06 -16.13 0.65
CA ASN A 17 6.99 -16.66 2.01
C ASN A 17 8.03 -15.95 2.87
N TYR A 18 7.67 -14.83 3.49
CA TYR A 18 8.50 -14.25 4.54
C TYR A 18 8.45 -15.17 5.76
N VAL A 19 9.47 -16.02 5.91
CA VAL A 19 9.72 -16.71 7.18
C VAL A 19 10.07 -15.63 8.20
N THR A 20 9.09 -15.20 9.00
CA THR A 20 9.36 -14.32 10.14
C THR A 20 10.09 -15.15 11.20
N ILE A 21 11.42 -15.02 11.25
CA ILE A 21 12.20 -15.53 12.38
C ILE A 21 11.93 -14.57 13.55
N VAL A 22 11.01 -14.95 14.44
CA VAL A 22 10.79 -14.24 15.70
C VAL A 22 12.01 -14.51 16.60
N PRO A 23 12.78 -13.49 17.02
CA PRO A 23 13.86 -13.70 17.99
C PRO A 23 13.26 -14.26 19.28
N ALA A 24 13.91 -15.26 19.87
CA ALA A 24 13.52 -15.77 21.18
C ALA A 24 13.48 -14.61 22.20
N LEU A 25 12.40 -14.51 22.97
CA LEU A 25 12.25 -13.56 24.05
C LEU A 25 13.50 -13.58 24.95
N PRO A 26 14.17 -12.43 25.19
CA PRO A 26 15.32 -12.41 26.07
C PRO A 26 14.86 -12.77 27.49
N THR A 27 15.38 -13.88 28.01
CA THR A 27 15.25 -14.25 29.42
C THR A 27 15.87 -13.14 30.27
N ARG A 28 15.01 -12.49 31.06
CA ARG A 28 15.30 -11.31 31.88
C ARG A 28 16.45 -11.59 32.85
N ARG A 29 17.65 -11.06 32.59
CA ARG A 29 18.66 -10.85 33.63
C ARG A 29 18.41 -9.47 34.25
N VAL A 30 18.17 -9.46 35.56
CA VAL A 30 18.02 -8.25 36.37
C VAL A 30 19.39 -7.59 36.46
N PHE A 31 19.52 -6.39 35.90
CA PHE A 31 20.60 -5.45 36.21
C PHE A 31 20.02 -4.04 36.26
N ASP A 32 20.32 -3.35 37.36
CA ASP A 32 19.97 -1.98 37.65
C ASP A 32 20.54 -1.00 36.62
N GLY A 33 19.72 -0.05 36.16
CA GLY A 33 20.20 1.11 35.40
C GLY A 33 19.17 1.75 34.49
N LYS A 34 18.48 2.79 35.00
CA LYS A 34 17.63 3.79 34.32
C LYS A 34 16.44 3.22 33.49
N PRO A 35 15.26 3.90 33.47
CA PRO A 35 14.17 3.46 32.61
C PRO A 35 14.58 3.71 31.16
N ASN A 36 15.15 2.68 30.51
CA ASN A 36 15.22 2.62 29.07
C ASN A 36 13.80 2.82 28.56
N GLN A 37 13.54 3.96 27.91
CA GLN A 37 12.34 4.14 27.11
C GLN A 37 12.23 2.92 26.21
N ARG A 38 11.27 2.03 26.52
CA ARG A 38 10.92 0.92 25.65
C ARG A 38 10.46 1.55 24.34
N ARG A 39 11.36 1.65 23.38
CA ARG A 39 10.99 1.92 21.99
C ARG A 39 10.13 0.73 21.60
N ALA A 40 8.81 0.92 21.61
CA ALA A 40 7.88 -0.11 21.19
C ALA A 40 8.19 -0.39 19.71
N ASP A 41 8.70 -1.59 19.42
CA ASP A 41 9.06 -1.96 18.06
C ASP A 41 7.82 -1.85 17.16
N PRO A 42 7.95 -1.27 15.95
CA PRO A 42 6.85 -1.20 14.99
C PRO A 42 6.24 -2.57 14.72
N PHE A 43 4.92 -2.69 14.88
CA PHE A 43 4.21 -3.90 14.49
C PHE A 43 4.08 -3.94 12.96
N SER A 44 4.65 -4.96 12.32
CA SER A 44 4.66 -5.11 10.86
C SER A 44 3.62 -6.13 10.39
N ILE A 45 2.81 -5.75 9.40
CA ILE A 45 1.83 -6.63 8.74
C ILE A 45 2.20 -6.73 7.26
N PRO A 46 2.57 -7.92 6.74
CA PRO A 46 2.83 -8.11 5.31
C PRO A 46 1.62 -7.72 4.44
N PHE A 47 1.89 -7.30 3.21
CA PHE A 47 0.83 -7.12 2.22
C PHE A 47 0.49 -8.47 1.58
N PHE A 48 -0.76 -8.88 1.70
CA PHE A 48 -1.36 -10.07 1.10
C PHE A 48 -2.67 -9.74 0.36
N GLY A 49 -2.94 -8.44 0.18
CA GLY A 49 -4.09 -7.93 -0.56
C GLY A 49 -3.99 -8.11 -2.07
N ALA A 50 -4.79 -7.34 -2.80
CA ALA A 50 -4.81 -7.35 -4.25
C ALA A 50 -4.78 -5.91 -4.81
N TYR A 51 -4.31 -5.78 -6.04
CA TYR A 51 -4.33 -4.53 -6.79
C TYR A 51 -5.49 -4.55 -7.76
N TRP A 52 -6.23 -3.46 -7.80
CA TRP A 52 -7.37 -3.23 -8.68
C TRP A 52 -6.98 -2.19 -9.71
N PHE A 53 -7.17 -2.54 -10.98
CA PHE A 53 -6.96 -1.64 -12.11
C PHE A 53 -8.25 -1.57 -12.91
N PHE A 54 -8.73 -0.35 -13.17
CA PHE A 54 -9.97 -0.13 -13.92
C PHE A 54 -9.94 1.26 -14.56
N ARG A 55 -10.85 1.53 -15.49
CA ARG A 55 -10.98 2.88 -16.06
C ARG A 55 -11.49 3.84 -14.99
N ALA A 56 -10.88 5.02 -14.87
CA ALA A 56 -11.24 5.98 -13.84
C ALA A 56 -12.70 6.43 -13.87
N ALA A 57 -13.33 6.42 -15.06
CA ALA A 57 -14.74 6.73 -15.22
C ALA A 57 -15.69 5.76 -14.49
N GLU A 58 -15.26 4.51 -14.26
CA GLU A 58 -16.07 3.47 -13.60
C GLU A 58 -16.16 3.71 -12.08
N LYS A 59 -15.25 4.49 -11.49
CA LYS A 59 -15.13 4.84 -10.05
C LYS A 59 -14.92 3.67 -9.09
N ARG A 60 -15.22 2.45 -9.50
CA ARG A 60 -15.03 1.20 -8.75
C ARG A 60 -14.68 0.08 -9.71
N LEU A 61 -14.12 -1.00 -9.17
CA LEU A 61 -13.82 -2.20 -9.95
C LEU A 61 -15.12 -2.79 -10.55
N PRO A 62 -15.21 -2.98 -11.88
CA PRO A 62 -16.37 -3.60 -12.52
C PRO A 62 -16.50 -5.10 -12.18
N ALA A 63 -17.73 -5.61 -12.15
CA ALA A 63 -18.01 -7.01 -11.78
C ALA A 63 -17.36 -8.05 -12.72
N GLY A 64 -17.06 -7.68 -13.97
CA GLY A 64 -16.37 -8.54 -14.95
C GLY A 64 -14.85 -8.47 -14.90
N ALA A 65 -14.26 -7.98 -13.82
CA ALA A 65 -12.81 -7.88 -13.68
C ALA A 65 -12.15 -9.26 -13.72
N VAL A 66 -11.02 -9.35 -14.42
CA VAL A 66 -10.25 -10.59 -14.56
C VAL A 66 -9.19 -10.64 -13.47
N GLU A 67 -9.09 -11.77 -12.77
CA GLU A 67 -8.05 -11.99 -11.77
C GLU A 67 -6.83 -12.67 -12.39
N ILE A 68 -5.64 -12.14 -12.08
CA ILE A 68 -4.34 -12.67 -12.50
C ILE A 68 -3.33 -12.60 -11.36
N ARG A 69 -2.23 -13.34 -11.50
CA ARG A 69 -1.10 -13.32 -10.57
C ARG A 69 0.13 -12.72 -11.23
N GLY A 70 0.90 -11.93 -10.48
CA GLY A 70 2.13 -11.30 -10.98
C GLY A 70 2.83 -10.49 -9.91
N ASP A 71 3.90 -9.80 -10.33
CA ASP A 71 4.65 -8.89 -9.48
C ASP A 71 4.21 -7.44 -9.78
N PRO A 72 3.57 -6.74 -8.83
CA PRO A 72 3.15 -5.35 -9.02
C PRO A 72 4.32 -4.39 -9.30
N ALA A 73 5.54 -4.69 -8.84
CA ALA A 73 6.72 -3.86 -9.09
C ALA A 73 7.33 -4.08 -10.48
N ALA A 74 6.83 -5.04 -11.25
CA ALA A 74 7.33 -5.39 -12.59
C ALA A 74 6.21 -5.55 -13.64
N THR A 75 4.97 -5.18 -13.29
CA THR A 75 3.80 -5.33 -14.18
C THR A 75 3.14 -3.97 -14.41
N GLU A 76 3.07 -3.56 -15.67
CA GLU A 76 2.36 -2.35 -16.09
C GLU A 76 1.07 -2.70 -16.84
N PHE A 77 -0.02 -2.02 -16.50
CA PHE A 77 -1.28 -2.05 -17.23
C PHE A 77 -1.55 -0.70 -17.89
N LYS A 78 -2.21 -0.74 -19.04
CA LYS A 78 -2.63 0.45 -19.76
C LYS A 78 -4.06 0.32 -20.29
N THR A 79 -4.77 1.44 -20.35
CA THR A 79 -6.06 1.50 -21.04
C THR A 79 -5.87 1.48 -22.56
N THR A 80 -6.78 0.81 -23.26
CA THR A 80 -6.77 0.71 -24.73
C THR A 80 -7.51 1.86 -25.40
N ASP A 81 -8.42 2.52 -24.69
CA ASP A 81 -9.33 3.57 -25.18
C ASP A 81 -8.86 4.99 -24.85
N PHE A 82 -7.60 5.14 -24.43
CA PHE A 82 -6.99 6.42 -24.05
C PHE A 82 -7.58 7.08 -22.80
N SER A 83 -8.50 6.44 -22.09
CA SER A 83 -9.05 6.95 -20.83
C SER A 83 -8.04 6.84 -19.68
N PRO A 84 -8.14 7.67 -18.64
CA PRO A 84 -7.31 7.50 -17.44
C PRO A 84 -7.58 6.16 -16.74
N ILE A 85 -6.52 5.57 -16.20
CA ILE A 85 -6.57 4.37 -15.38
C ILE A 85 -6.64 4.75 -13.90
N SER A 86 -7.44 4.02 -13.13
CA SER A 86 -7.43 4.02 -11.67
C SER A 86 -6.69 2.78 -11.18
N MET A 87 -5.88 2.98 -10.14
CA MET A 87 -5.10 1.93 -9.49
C MET A 87 -5.26 2.03 -7.98
N GLU A 88 -5.63 0.91 -7.35
CA GLU A 88 -5.79 0.79 -5.92
C GLU A 88 -5.15 -0.51 -5.44
N ALA A 89 -4.50 -0.53 -4.27
CA ALA A 89 -4.16 -1.76 -3.58
C ALA A 89 -5.04 -1.88 -2.33
N ARG A 90 -5.71 -3.02 -2.13
CA ARG A 90 -6.69 -3.21 -1.07
C ARG A 90 -6.35 -4.43 -0.23
N GLN A 91 -6.39 -4.27 1.09
CA GLN A 91 -6.17 -5.36 2.04
C GLN A 91 -7.13 -5.26 3.21
N ASN A 92 -7.90 -6.32 3.42
CA ASN A 92 -8.61 -6.56 4.67
C ASN A 92 -7.68 -7.33 5.64
N PHE A 93 -7.59 -6.88 6.89
CA PHE A 93 -6.72 -7.45 7.93
C PHE A 93 -7.35 -8.66 8.65
N GLY A 94 -8.62 -8.98 8.36
CA GLY A 94 -9.39 -10.04 9.01
C GLY A 94 -9.74 -9.76 10.47
N SER A 95 -9.33 -8.62 11.01
CA SER A 95 -9.57 -8.20 12.38
C SER A 95 -9.57 -6.68 12.49
N LEU A 96 -10.30 -6.16 13.48
CA LEU A 96 -10.34 -4.73 13.78
C LEU A 96 -9.06 -4.30 14.53
N ILE A 97 -8.39 -3.27 14.01
CA ILE A 97 -7.20 -2.66 14.57
C ILE A 97 -7.58 -1.29 15.17
N ASP A 98 -7.14 -1.02 16.40
CA ASP A 98 -7.44 0.23 17.11
C ASP A 98 -6.45 1.35 16.75
N LEU A 99 -6.97 2.51 16.31
CA LEU A 99 -6.16 3.66 15.93
C LEU A 99 -5.57 4.42 17.12
N SER A 100 -6.14 4.28 18.32
CA SER A 100 -5.63 5.00 19.50
C SER A 100 -4.22 4.55 19.90
N CYS A 101 -3.82 3.33 19.53
CA CYS A 101 -2.52 2.76 19.86
C CYS A 101 -1.38 3.32 19.01
N TYR A 102 -1.67 3.91 17.85
CA TYR A 102 -0.65 4.26 16.85
C TYR A 102 -0.60 5.77 16.59
N LYS A 103 0.60 6.29 16.33
CA LYS A 103 0.83 7.69 15.92
C LYS A 103 0.99 7.85 14.42
N ALA A 104 1.35 6.78 13.73
CA ALA A 104 1.54 6.76 12.28
C ALA A 104 1.40 5.33 11.74
N ILE A 105 1.11 5.23 10.44
CA ILE A 105 1.27 4.02 9.65
C ILE A 105 2.35 4.29 8.61
N GLU A 106 3.34 3.42 8.56
CA GLU A 106 4.37 3.39 7.51
C GLU A 106 3.99 2.36 6.46
N LEU A 107 4.09 2.72 5.19
CA LEU A 107 3.90 1.84 4.06
C LEU A 107 5.27 1.58 3.44
N LEU A 108 5.78 0.35 3.60
CA LEU A 108 6.98 -0.07 2.89
C LEU A 108 6.57 -0.47 1.47
N ILE A 109 7.16 0.19 0.49
CA ILE A 109 6.94 -0.08 -0.92
C ILE A 109 8.24 -0.49 -1.61
N SER A 110 8.09 -1.23 -2.71
CA SER A 110 9.13 -1.57 -3.67
C SER A 110 8.73 -0.94 -5.01
N ASN A 111 9.49 0.07 -5.41
CA ASN A 111 9.19 0.93 -6.55
C ASN A 111 10.04 0.53 -7.76
N GLY A 112 9.44 -0.16 -8.72
CA GLY A 112 10.02 -0.43 -10.03
C GLY A 112 9.74 0.67 -11.05
N ASP A 113 8.92 1.66 -10.67
CA ASP A 113 8.45 2.71 -11.55
C ASP A 113 9.56 3.68 -11.97
N ARG A 114 9.51 4.11 -13.23
CA ARG A 114 10.56 4.91 -13.87
C ARG A 114 10.14 6.32 -14.29
N ARG A 115 8.92 6.78 -14.00
CA ARG A 115 8.48 8.14 -14.42
C ARG A 115 8.43 9.08 -13.21
N PRO A 116 9.47 9.89 -12.98
CA PRO A 116 9.62 10.69 -11.76
C PRO A 116 8.50 11.71 -11.58
N GLY A 117 8.05 11.87 -10.33
CA GLY A 117 7.10 12.92 -9.95
C GLY A 117 5.66 12.69 -10.43
N THR A 118 5.31 11.47 -10.84
CA THR A 118 4.01 11.16 -11.42
C THR A 118 3.10 10.30 -10.56
N VAL A 119 3.58 9.85 -9.40
CA VAL A 119 2.81 8.98 -8.50
C VAL A 119 2.76 9.59 -7.11
N ARG A 120 1.55 9.74 -6.59
CA ARG A 120 1.29 10.01 -5.17
C ARG A 120 0.41 8.91 -4.62
N VAL A 121 0.56 8.62 -3.35
CA VAL A 121 -0.15 7.54 -2.67
C VAL A 121 -0.97 8.12 -1.54
N GLU A 122 -2.25 7.82 -1.55
CA GLU A 122 -3.14 8.07 -0.43
C GLU A 122 -3.42 6.78 0.34
N LEU A 123 -3.39 6.86 1.66
CA LEU A 123 -3.77 5.75 2.53
C LEU A 123 -5.13 6.04 3.16
N ILE A 124 -6.11 5.18 2.85
CA ILE A 124 -7.48 5.26 3.35
C ILE A 124 -7.75 4.04 4.22
N LEU A 125 -8.24 4.27 5.43
CA LEU A 125 -8.63 3.22 6.38
C LEU A 125 -10.14 3.14 6.47
N THR A 126 -10.69 1.93 6.47
CA THR A 126 -12.13 1.69 6.48
C THR A 126 -12.49 0.69 7.57
N ASN A 127 -13.61 0.94 8.25
CA ASN A 127 -14.28 -0.05 9.09
C ASN A 127 -15.43 -0.69 8.31
N THR A 128 -15.18 -1.85 7.72
CA THR A 128 -16.17 -2.56 6.90
C THR A 128 -17.24 -3.27 7.74
N THR A 129 -17.02 -3.38 9.06
CA THR A 129 -17.96 -4.06 9.97
C THR A 129 -19.16 -3.20 10.37
N LEU A 130 -19.12 -1.89 10.09
CA LEU A 130 -20.18 -0.95 10.43
C LEU A 130 -21.01 -0.55 9.20
N PRO A 131 -22.32 -0.30 9.35
CA PRO A 131 -23.16 0.22 8.27
C PRO A 131 -22.60 1.53 7.69
N GLY A 132 -22.57 1.62 6.36
CA GLY A 132 -22.05 2.78 5.65
C GLY A 132 -20.52 2.84 5.54
N GLU A 133 -19.82 1.81 6.04
CA GLU A 133 -18.37 1.62 5.88
C GLU A 133 -17.57 2.91 6.15
N PRO A 134 -17.66 3.47 7.38
CA PRO A 134 -17.00 4.72 7.69
C PRO A 134 -15.50 4.60 7.47
N HIS A 135 -14.93 5.61 6.82
CA HIS A 135 -13.54 5.62 6.40
C HIS A 135 -12.85 6.94 6.70
N GLN A 136 -11.53 6.90 6.76
CA GLN A 136 -10.68 8.05 6.99
C GLN A 136 -9.42 7.98 6.14
N SER A 137 -9.15 9.04 5.38
CA SER A 137 -7.85 9.25 4.75
C SER A 137 -6.83 9.71 5.79
N LEU A 138 -5.63 9.11 5.76
CA LEU A 138 -4.46 9.55 6.54
C LEU A 138 -3.58 10.55 5.77
N GLY A 139 -4.01 10.96 4.57
CA GLY A 139 -3.32 11.91 3.73
C GLY A 139 -2.61 11.28 2.54
N ILE A 140 -1.89 12.13 1.79
CA ILE A 140 -1.26 11.79 0.51
C ILE A 140 0.25 12.01 0.63
N ALA A 141 1.04 11.02 0.23
CA ALA A 141 2.50 11.07 0.19
C ALA A 141 3.01 10.89 -1.26
N PRO A 142 3.95 11.72 -1.74
CA PRO A 142 4.60 11.48 -3.03
C PRO A 142 5.51 10.26 -2.96
N VAL A 143 5.62 9.52 -4.08
CA VAL A 143 6.62 8.46 -4.24
C VAL A 143 7.90 9.07 -4.79
N ASN A 144 8.93 9.17 -3.96
CA ASN A 144 10.16 9.88 -4.30
C ASN A 144 11.26 8.95 -4.81
N SER A 145 11.19 7.64 -4.54
CA SER A 145 12.17 6.64 -4.99
C SER A 145 12.12 6.33 -6.48
N THR A 146 11.59 7.24 -7.29
CA THR A 146 11.46 7.01 -8.72
C THR A 146 12.83 7.01 -9.38
N LEU A 147 13.06 6.01 -10.23
CA LEU A 147 14.29 5.91 -10.99
C LEU A 147 14.27 6.94 -12.12
N HIS A 148 15.37 7.67 -12.30
CA HIS A 148 15.58 8.45 -13.53
C HIS A 148 15.70 7.49 -14.71
N TRP A 149 14.75 7.57 -15.65
CA TRP A 149 14.74 6.74 -16.85
C TRP A 149 15.92 7.06 -17.78
N PHE A 150 16.56 6.02 -18.30
CA PHE A 150 17.47 6.08 -19.43
C PHE A 150 17.35 4.82 -20.31
N PRO A 151 17.71 4.87 -21.60
CA PRO A 151 17.67 3.70 -22.48
C PRO A 151 18.55 2.55 -21.94
N GLY A 152 17.99 1.34 -21.83
CA GLY A 152 18.70 0.15 -21.34
C GLY A 152 18.72 -0.03 -19.81
N ASP A 153 17.96 0.78 -19.07
CA ASP A 153 17.85 0.65 -17.61
C ASP A 153 17.17 -0.68 -17.21
N SER A 154 17.90 -1.51 -16.46
CA SER A 154 17.46 -2.82 -15.94
C SER A 154 17.65 -2.96 -14.42
N ARG A 155 17.74 -1.82 -13.71
CA ARG A 155 17.93 -1.80 -12.26
C ARG A 155 16.75 -2.45 -11.51
N PRO A 156 17.00 -3.09 -10.35
CA PRO A 156 15.94 -3.66 -9.53
C PRO A 156 15.07 -2.56 -8.89
N PRO A 157 13.82 -2.89 -8.51
CA PRO A 157 12.95 -2.00 -7.73
C PRO A 157 13.63 -1.45 -6.46
N VAL A 158 13.34 -0.18 -6.14
CA VAL A 158 13.91 0.52 -4.98
C VAL A 158 12.93 0.53 -3.83
N LYS A 159 13.41 0.21 -2.63
CA LYS A 159 12.57 0.27 -1.42
C LYS A 159 12.40 1.70 -0.93
N GLU A 160 11.17 2.08 -0.58
CA GLU A 160 10.83 3.36 0.02
C GLU A 160 9.81 3.17 1.15
N VAL A 161 9.88 4.03 2.16
CA VAL A 161 8.91 4.06 3.25
C VAL A 161 8.11 5.35 3.17
N LEU A 162 6.80 5.23 2.99
CA LEU A 162 5.86 6.36 3.06
C LEU A 162 5.24 6.41 4.46
N SER A 163 5.33 7.56 5.13
CA SER A 163 4.84 7.72 6.51
C SER A 163 3.58 8.57 6.55
N PHE A 164 2.49 8.00 7.07
CA PHE A 164 1.18 8.64 7.21
C PHE A 164 0.88 8.86 8.70
N ARG A 165 0.83 10.12 9.13
CA ARG A 165 0.56 10.45 10.55
C ARG A 165 -0.92 10.32 10.86
N MET A 166 -1.23 9.84 12.06
CA MET A 166 -2.60 9.86 12.55
C MET A 166 -3.05 11.32 12.75
N PRO A 167 -4.25 11.69 12.25
CA PRO A 167 -4.79 13.02 12.48
C PRO A 167 -5.13 13.23 13.96
N ALA A 168 -5.12 14.49 14.41
CA ALA A 168 -5.44 14.84 15.79
C ALA A 168 -6.87 14.45 16.18
N GLN A 169 -7.81 14.57 15.24
CA GLN A 169 -9.17 14.03 15.37
C GLN A 169 -9.37 12.88 14.37
N ALA A 170 -9.56 11.68 14.90
CA ALA A 170 -9.86 10.51 14.07
C ALA A 170 -11.37 10.46 13.79
N ALA A 171 -11.75 10.31 12.51
CA ALA A 171 -13.14 10.13 12.09
C ALA A 171 -13.65 8.72 12.36
N ILE A 172 -12.73 7.75 12.49
CA ILE A 172 -13.01 6.37 12.89
C ILE A 172 -12.13 6.00 14.08
N GLN A 173 -12.55 5.03 14.88
CA GLN A 173 -11.76 4.53 16.03
C GLN A 173 -10.97 3.26 15.69
N ARG A 174 -11.57 2.41 14.85
CA ARG A 174 -11.00 1.12 14.44
C ARG A 174 -11.18 0.93 12.94
N PHE A 175 -10.33 0.11 12.34
CA PHE A 175 -10.38 -0.25 10.92
C PHE A 175 -10.01 -1.72 10.74
N ASP A 176 -10.52 -2.34 9.69
CA ASP A 176 -10.18 -3.71 9.28
C ASP A 176 -9.79 -3.76 7.80
N GLU A 177 -9.89 -2.66 7.07
CA GLU A 177 -9.43 -2.57 5.68
C GLU A 177 -8.55 -1.33 5.47
N ALA A 178 -7.49 -1.50 4.67
CA ALA A 178 -6.69 -0.42 4.11
C ALA A 178 -6.83 -0.42 2.58
N THR A 179 -7.13 0.76 2.04
CA THR A 179 -7.08 1.05 0.60
C THR A 179 -5.93 2.03 0.35
N ILE A 180 -4.98 1.62 -0.47
CA ILE A 180 -3.87 2.43 -0.97
C ILE A 180 -4.29 2.91 -2.36
N ARG A 181 -4.65 4.18 -2.47
CA ARG A 181 -5.05 4.78 -3.75
C ARG A 181 -3.86 5.45 -4.40
N PHE A 182 -3.57 5.09 -5.65
CA PHE A 182 -2.49 5.69 -6.43
C PHE A 182 -3.06 6.84 -7.26
N GLU A 183 -2.65 8.07 -6.95
CA GLU A 183 -2.90 9.24 -7.79
C GLU A 183 -1.85 9.29 -8.88
N LEU A 184 -2.29 9.01 -10.12
CA LEU A 184 -1.43 8.96 -11.31
C LEU A 184 -1.53 10.28 -12.07
N GLY A 185 -0.43 11.03 -12.08
CA GLY A 185 -0.31 12.33 -12.76
C GLY A 185 0.19 12.25 -14.19
N SER A 186 0.13 13.37 -14.91
CA SER A 186 0.68 13.49 -16.27
C SER A 186 2.19 13.23 -16.31
N PRO A 187 2.75 12.58 -17.35
CA PRO A 187 2.09 12.11 -18.59
C PRO A 187 1.66 10.63 -18.56
N ARG A 188 1.39 10.04 -17.38
CA ARG A 188 1.12 8.61 -17.22
C ARG A 188 -0.33 8.27 -16.93
N GLU A 189 -1.29 9.18 -17.12
CA GLU A 189 -2.67 8.97 -16.63
C GLU A 189 -3.32 7.69 -17.16
N ARG A 190 -2.81 7.13 -18.27
CA ARG A 190 -3.29 5.90 -18.90
C ARG A 190 -2.51 4.63 -18.50
N TRP A 191 -1.41 4.76 -17.77
CA TRP A 191 -0.50 3.68 -17.39
C TRP A 191 -0.44 3.54 -15.87
N SER A 192 -0.59 2.32 -15.37
CA SER A 192 -0.45 2.06 -13.94
C SER A 192 0.98 2.33 -13.44
N ALA A 193 1.14 2.50 -12.13
CA ALA A 193 2.47 2.51 -11.51
C ALA A 193 2.99 1.09 -11.32
N GLU A 194 4.29 0.89 -11.48
CA GLU A 194 4.99 -0.37 -11.19
C GLU A 194 5.48 -0.35 -9.73
N ILE A 195 4.55 -0.43 -8.78
CA ILE A 195 4.84 -0.33 -7.34
C ILE A 195 4.19 -1.48 -6.59
N ALA A 196 4.99 -2.21 -5.82
CA ALA A 196 4.52 -3.20 -4.86
C ALA A 196 4.52 -2.63 -3.43
N ILE A 197 3.42 -2.81 -2.72
CA ILE A 197 3.30 -2.72 -1.27
C ILE A 197 3.87 -4.02 -0.69
N GLU A 198 4.85 -3.87 0.20
CA GLU A 198 5.51 -4.98 0.87
C GLU A 198 4.83 -5.27 2.21
N LYS A 199 4.64 -4.21 3.02
CA LYS A 199 4.07 -4.31 4.37
C LYS A 199 3.60 -2.96 4.91
N PHE A 200 2.74 -3.04 5.91
CA PHE A 200 2.35 -1.94 6.79
C PHE A 200 3.18 -2.01 8.08
N GLY A 201 3.75 -0.89 8.50
CA GLY A 201 4.35 -0.70 9.83
C GLY A 201 3.45 0.17 10.69
N LEU A 202 2.85 -0.39 11.73
CA LEU A 202 2.05 0.37 12.69
C LEU A 202 2.98 0.93 13.77
N ILE A 203 3.11 2.26 13.81
CA ILE A 203 4.04 2.96 14.70
C ILE A 203 3.32 3.34 16.00
N PRO A 204 3.71 2.79 17.16
CA PRO A 204 3.03 3.08 18.42
C PRO A 204 3.09 4.56 18.81
N ARG A 205 2.05 5.07 19.48
CA ARG A 205 2.16 6.29 20.28
C ARG A 205 3.16 5.97 21.40
N GLY A 206 4.15 6.86 21.63
CA GLY A 206 5.07 6.67 22.74
C GLY A 206 4.27 6.55 24.04
N LEU A 207 4.68 5.62 24.91
CA LEU A 207 4.18 5.53 26.28
C LEU A 207 4.60 6.77 27.08
#